data_AF-A0AAU6Z7G4-F1
#
_entry.id   AF-A0AAU6Z7G4-F1
#
_cell.length_a   1.000
_cell.length_b   1.000
_cell.length_c   1.000
_cell.angle_alpha   90.00
_cell.angle_beta   90.00
_cell.angle_gamma   90.00
#
_symmetry.space_group_name_H-M   'P 1'
#
loop_
_entity.id
_entity.type
_entity.pdbx_description
1 polymer ?
#
loop_
_entity_poly.entity_id
_entity_poly.type
_entity_poly.pdbx_seq_one_letter_code
_entity_poly.pdbx_strand_id
1 'polypeptide(L)'
;MSTTHLSESPAKTPGDTSFFGHPKMLASLFSVEMWERFSFYGMQGILLYYMYYTASQGGLEIEQGLAASLVGAYGGGVYLSTILGAWLADRLFGSERVLFGSAVMIMAGHIALALLPGIPGLVAGLVLVGVGSGGLKANATALVGTLYGEKDDRRDAGFSIFYMGINVGGLIGPLVTGWLQESRGFHWGFGAAAVGMAIGLGIYALGRNKLPEEAHRVPNPLPASGRTRYGLIFLGIAAVIAVLLSTGAVNAENLALTMAYVAIGASILYFALIFTSKKVDGPERKRVTAFIPLYIASAAFWALFQQQFTFIAVYSEEKLDRNVFGWEMPAAWVQSINPVFIIIFAGVMAALWTKLGHKQPSSPLKFSVGLFVMGLAFLAFIPLAGDGKTPLVALVGILFLFTLAELFLSPIGLSVTTKLAPQAFHTQMVALFFLSVSLGTTLAGILAGLYNPDDELPYFLGIGGVAIVLAAGMAAASPAIKKLMGGVR
;
A
#
# COMPACT_ATOMS: atom_id res chain seq x y z
N MET A 1 2.00 -41.22 21.03
CA MET A 1 0.87 -40.84 20.15
C MET A 1 -0.09 -40.02 21.00
N SER A 2 -0.06 -38.69 20.86
CA SER A 2 -1.06 -37.80 21.46
C SER A 2 -1.63 -36.98 20.31
N THR A 3 -2.76 -37.43 19.79
CA THR A 3 -3.56 -36.70 18.81
C THR A 3 -4.25 -35.57 19.54
N THR A 4 -3.61 -34.40 19.60
CA THR A 4 -4.31 -33.15 19.86
C THR A 4 -5.31 -32.96 18.73
N HIS A 5 -6.56 -33.35 18.98
CA HIS A 5 -7.70 -32.88 18.22
C HIS A 5 -7.70 -31.35 18.27
N LEU A 6 -7.31 -30.71 17.17
CA LEU A 6 -7.70 -29.35 16.89
C LEU A 6 -9.23 -29.38 16.89
N SER A 7 -9.85 -28.87 17.95
CA SER A 7 -11.30 -28.72 17.98
C SER A 7 -11.69 -27.86 16.79
N GLU A 8 -12.46 -28.41 15.86
CA GLU A 8 -13.25 -27.63 14.92
C GLU A 8 -14.08 -26.67 15.77
N SER A 9 -13.69 -25.39 15.84
CA SER A 9 -14.57 -24.36 16.39
C SER A 9 -15.64 -24.15 15.33
N PRO A 10 -16.92 -24.51 15.58
CA PRO A 10 -17.96 -24.28 14.61
C PRO A 10 -18.11 -22.77 14.44
N ALA A 11 -18.04 -22.29 13.19
CA ALA A 11 -18.36 -20.90 12.85
C ALA A 11 -19.74 -20.56 13.45
N LYS A 12 -19.80 -19.66 14.43
CA LYS A 12 -21.01 -19.41 15.24
C LYS A 12 -22.11 -18.61 14.55
N THR A 13 -21.97 -18.31 13.26
CA THR A 13 -23.06 -17.80 12.43
C THR A 13 -23.11 -18.50 11.06
N PRO A 14 -23.48 -19.78 11.01
CA PRO A 14 -23.91 -20.38 9.75
C PRO A 14 -25.21 -19.66 9.35
N GLY A 15 -25.16 -18.86 8.27
CA GLY A 15 -26.36 -18.29 7.64
C GLY A 15 -26.71 -16.82 7.90
N ASP A 16 -25.86 -15.98 8.52
CA ASP A 16 -26.09 -14.53 8.46
C ASP A 16 -25.87 -14.03 7.02
N THR A 17 -26.93 -13.48 6.41
CA THR A 17 -27.00 -13.00 5.03
C THR A 17 -27.41 -11.52 4.95
N SER A 18 -27.36 -10.80 6.08
CA SER A 18 -27.93 -9.46 6.24
C SER A 18 -27.32 -8.36 5.35
N PHE A 19 -26.17 -8.59 4.73
CA PHE A 19 -25.50 -7.64 3.84
C PHE A 19 -25.16 -8.30 2.50
N PHE A 20 -26.01 -8.12 1.49
CA PHE A 20 -25.85 -8.73 0.15
C PHE A 20 -25.60 -10.25 0.17
N GLY A 21 -26.19 -11.00 1.12
CA GLY A 21 -25.93 -12.44 1.28
C GLY A 21 -24.77 -12.79 2.20
N HIS A 22 -24.08 -11.79 2.77
CA HIS A 22 -22.94 -11.93 3.66
C HIS A 22 -23.27 -11.52 5.11
N PRO A 23 -22.42 -11.91 6.08
CA PRO A 23 -22.58 -11.51 7.48
C PRO A 23 -22.67 -9.99 7.65
N LYS A 24 -23.53 -9.53 8.55
CA LYS A 24 -23.76 -8.09 8.81
C LYS A 24 -22.47 -7.33 9.13
N MET A 25 -21.54 -7.99 9.83
CA MET A 25 -20.25 -7.39 10.19
C MET A 25 -19.34 -7.13 8.99
N LEU A 26 -19.58 -7.76 7.84
CA LEU A 26 -18.91 -7.38 6.59
C LEU A 26 -19.24 -5.93 6.24
N ALA A 27 -20.47 -5.46 6.45
CA ALA A 27 -20.85 -4.08 6.18
C ALA A 27 -20.06 -3.08 7.04
N SER A 28 -19.82 -3.42 8.31
CA SER A 28 -19.03 -2.58 9.22
C SER A 28 -17.55 -2.54 8.85
N LEU A 29 -16.96 -3.70 8.50
CA LEU A 29 -15.57 -3.78 8.04
C LEU A 29 -15.38 -3.11 6.67
N PHE A 30 -16.31 -3.32 5.74
CA PHE A 30 -16.36 -2.62 4.46
C PHE A 30 -16.42 -1.10 4.67
N SER A 31 -17.28 -0.64 5.58
CA SER A 31 -17.46 0.80 5.81
C SER A 31 -16.21 1.45 6.37
N VAL A 32 -15.59 0.87 7.41
CA VAL A 32 -14.36 1.45 7.99
C VAL A 32 -13.19 1.42 7.01
N GLU A 33 -13.07 0.37 6.20
CA GLU A 33 -12.05 0.31 5.15
C GLU A 33 -12.31 1.33 4.05
N MET A 34 -13.55 1.43 3.55
CA MET A 34 -13.90 2.41 2.51
C MET A 34 -13.62 3.85 2.98
N TRP A 35 -13.98 4.18 4.22
CA TRP A 35 -13.77 5.52 4.78
C TRP A 35 -12.31 5.82 5.12
N GLU A 36 -11.55 4.83 5.58
CA GLU A 36 -10.11 5.01 5.75
C GLU A 36 -9.42 5.17 4.38
N ARG A 37 -9.85 4.45 3.34
CA ARG A 37 -9.28 4.60 2.00
C ARG A 37 -9.67 5.94 1.39
N PHE A 38 -10.90 6.40 1.61
CA PHE A 38 -11.33 7.76 1.31
C PHE A 38 -10.43 8.80 1.97
N SER A 39 -10.16 8.67 3.27
CA SER A 39 -9.37 9.67 4.00
C SER A 39 -7.89 9.61 3.62
N PHE A 40 -7.33 8.41 3.45
CA PHE A 40 -5.95 8.17 3.07
C PHE A 40 -5.67 8.68 1.66
N TYR A 41 -6.42 8.23 0.65
CA TYR A 41 -6.21 8.64 -0.75
C TYR A 41 -6.62 10.10 -0.96
N GLY A 42 -7.64 10.61 -0.26
CA GLY A 42 -7.98 12.02 -0.32
C GLY A 42 -6.86 12.92 0.21
N MET A 43 -6.32 12.59 1.39
CA MET A 43 -5.16 13.30 1.95
C MET A 43 -3.94 13.19 1.03
N GLN A 44 -3.63 11.97 0.56
CA GLN A 44 -2.54 11.71 -0.39
C GLN A 44 -2.72 12.49 -1.71
N GLY A 45 -3.97 12.68 -2.12
CA GLY A 45 -4.45 13.51 -3.23
C GLY A 45 -3.87 14.90 -3.29
N ILE A 46 -3.76 15.52 -2.12
CA ILE A 46 -3.42 16.94 -1.98
C ILE A 46 -2.13 17.15 -1.18
N LEU A 47 -1.53 16.09 -0.64
CA LEU A 47 -0.36 16.17 0.24
C LEU A 47 0.84 16.80 -0.44
N LEU A 48 1.18 16.35 -1.65
CA LEU A 48 2.34 16.87 -2.36
C LEU A 48 2.17 18.37 -2.65
N TYR A 49 1.00 18.76 -3.17
CA TYR A 49 0.68 20.17 -3.44
C TYR A 49 0.76 21.01 -2.16
N TYR A 50 0.26 20.52 -1.02
CA TYR A 50 0.39 21.24 0.26
C TYR A 50 1.85 21.48 0.65
N MET A 51 2.74 20.53 0.36
CA MET A 51 4.15 20.64 0.70
C MET A 51 4.88 21.67 -0.18
N TYR A 52 4.67 21.66 -1.50
CA TYR A 52 5.46 22.53 -2.39
C TYR A 52 4.80 23.85 -2.77
N TYR A 53 3.49 24.01 -2.61
CA TYR A 53 2.83 25.28 -2.88
C TYR A 53 3.39 26.39 -1.96
N THR A 54 3.38 27.63 -2.46
CA THR A 54 3.86 28.78 -1.68
C THR A 54 2.99 29.03 -0.45
N ALA A 55 3.55 29.72 0.56
CA ALA A 55 2.78 30.14 1.72
C ALA A 55 1.55 30.99 1.35
N SER A 56 1.64 31.82 0.31
CA SER A 56 0.50 32.61 -0.21
C SER A 56 -0.61 31.76 -0.83
N GLN A 57 -0.29 30.57 -1.34
CA GLN A 57 -1.25 29.58 -1.82
C GLN A 57 -1.72 28.63 -0.70
N GLY A 58 -1.30 28.86 0.54
CA GLY A 58 -1.63 28.04 1.70
C GLY A 58 -0.78 26.76 1.84
N GLY A 59 0.31 26.65 1.10
CA GLY A 59 1.28 25.55 1.20
C GLY A 59 2.45 25.83 2.14
N LEU A 60 3.45 24.94 2.13
CA LEU A 60 4.61 24.96 3.03
C LEU A 60 5.92 25.43 2.36
N GLU A 61 5.92 25.69 1.06
CA GLU A 61 7.07 26.19 0.30
C GLU A 61 8.31 25.29 0.41
N ILE A 62 8.09 23.97 0.48
CA ILE A 62 9.15 22.96 0.41
C ILE A 62 9.55 22.79 -1.05
N GLU A 63 10.85 22.72 -1.33
CA GLU A 63 11.36 22.42 -2.68
C GLU A 63 10.70 21.16 -3.25
N GLN A 64 10.30 21.21 -4.51
CA GLN A 64 9.42 20.22 -5.14
C GLN A 64 9.99 18.79 -5.13
N GLY A 65 11.28 18.64 -5.46
CA GLY A 65 11.99 17.36 -5.40
C GLY A 65 12.05 16.79 -3.98
N LEU A 66 12.34 17.63 -2.99
CA LEU A 66 12.31 17.27 -1.57
C LEU A 66 10.89 16.88 -1.13
N ALA A 67 9.86 17.62 -1.53
CA ALA A 67 8.48 17.31 -1.22
C ALA A 67 8.07 15.94 -1.80
N ALA A 68 8.42 15.66 -3.05
CA ALA A 68 8.18 14.36 -3.68
C ALA A 68 8.93 13.22 -2.97
N SER A 69 10.18 13.45 -2.57
CA SER A 69 10.99 12.52 -1.79
C SER A 69 10.35 12.19 -0.44
N LEU A 70 9.86 13.21 0.28
CA LEU A 70 9.16 13.06 1.56
C LEU A 70 7.82 12.31 1.43
N VAL A 71 7.05 12.56 0.36
CA VAL A 71 5.83 11.79 0.06
C VAL A 71 6.15 10.32 -0.18
N GLY A 72 7.24 10.02 -0.90
CA GLY A 72 7.74 8.65 -1.08
C GLY A 72 8.15 8.00 0.24
N ALA A 73 8.89 8.72 1.08
CA ALA A 73 9.31 8.26 2.42
C ALA A 73 8.09 7.94 3.30
N TYR A 74 7.10 8.84 3.34
CA TYR A 74 5.83 8.63 4.04
C TYR A 74 5.13 7.36 3.56
N GLY A 75 4.93 7.22 2.24
CA GLY A 75 4.30 6.04 1.66
C GLY A 75 5.05 4.75 2.01
N GLY A 76 6.39 4.76 1.91
CA GLY A 76 7.23 3.65 2.33
C GLY A 76 7.06 3.31 3.82
N GLY A 77 6.94 4.32 4.67
CA GLY A 77 6.72 4.19 6.12
C GLY A 77 5.39 3.55 6.49
N VAL A 78 4.33 3.81 5.73
CA VAL A 78 3.01 3.17 5.91
C VAL A 78 3.15 1.65 5.76
N TYR A 79 3.84 1.18 4.71
CA TYR A 79 4.05 -0.25 4.47
C TYR A 79 4.99 -0.88 5.50
N LEU A 80 6.04 -0.17 5.94
CA LEU A 80 6.89 -0.64 7.03
C LEU A 80 6.09 -0.80 8.35
N SER A 81 5.22 0.17 8.64
CA SER A 81 4.33 0.15 9.82
C SER A 81 3.31 -0.98 9.79
N THR A 82 3.00 -1.53 8.61
CA THR A 82 2.12 -2.72 8.46
C THR A 82 2.71 -3.94 9.16
N ILE A 83 4.05 -4.09 9.17
CA ILE A 83 4.75 -5.18 9.86
C ILE A 83 4.58 -5.03 11.38
N LEU A 84 4.74 -3.82 11.90
CA LEU A 84 4.53 -3.52 13.32
C LEU A 84 3.07 -3.79 13.73
N GLY A 85 2.12 -3.30 12.94
CA GLY A 85 0.69 -3.51 13.17
C GLY A 85 0.27 -4.98 13.22
N ALA A 86 0.79 -5.79 12.29
CA ALA A 86 0.56 -7.23 12.28
C ALA A 86 1.16 -7.90 13.54
N TRP A 87 2.36 -7.50 13.95
CA TRP A 87 3.02 -8.05 15.14
C TRP A 87 2.27 -7.69 16.43
N LEU A 88 1.81 -6.45 16.57
CA LEU A 88 1.03 -6.01 17.73
C LEU A 88 -0.27 -6.80 17.88
N ALA A 89 -0.93 -7.11 16.76
CA ALA A 89 -2.15 -7.89 16.77
C ALA A 89 -1.89 -9.36 17.13
N ASP A 90 -0.86 -9.95 16.54
CA ASP A 90 -0.47 -11.35 16.77
C ASP A 90 -0.05 -11.60 18.24
N ARG A 91 0.62 -10.63 18.86
CA ARG A 91 1.37 -10.83 20.11
C ARG A 91 0.80 -10.18 21.35
N LEU A 92 0.07 -9.07 21.21
CA LEU A 92 -0.32 -8.23 22.35
C LEU A 92 -1.83 -7.97 22.45
N PHE A 93 -2.47 -7.56 21.36
CA PHE A 93 -3.79 -6.93 21.46
C PHE A 93 -4.91 -7.63 20.69
N GLY A 94 -4.60 -8.48 19.70
CA GLY A 94 -5.58 -9.04 18.77
C GLY A 94 -5.93 -8.05 17.64
N SER A 95 -6.35 -8.58 16.49
CA SER A 95 -6.56 -7.77 15.27
C SER A 95 -7.63 -6.69 15.45
N GLU A 96 -8.67 -6.98 16.20
CA GLU A 96 -9.78 -6.06 16.45
C GLU A 96 -9.33 -4.79 17.19
N ARG A 97 -8.57 -4.95 18.28
CA ARG A 97 -8.10 -3.81 19.09
C ARG A 97 -7.04 -3.00 18.37
N VAL A 98 -6.15 -3.67 17.63
CA VAL A 98 -5.14 -2.96 16.82
C VAL A 98 -5.82 -2.15 15.72
N LEU A 99 -6.80 -2.73 15.00
CA LEU A 99 -7.55 -1.99 13.99
C LEU A 99 -8.24 -0.76 14.59
N PHE A 100 -8.92 -0.92 15.73
CA PHE A 100 -9.59 0.21 16.37
C PHE A 100 -8.63 1.31 16.80
N GLY A 101 -7.52 0.95 17.48
CA GLY A 101 -6.51 1.92 17.90
C GLY A 101 -5.86 2.62 16.71
N SER A 102 -5.56 1.88 15.65
CA SER A 102 -5.08 2.42 14.37
C SER A 102 -6.06 3.41 13.75
N ALA A 103 -7.35 3.08 13.70
CA ALA A 103 -8.39 3.98 13.17
C ALA A 103 -8.48 5.29 13.96
N VAL A 104 -8.37 5.23 15.29
CA VAL A 104 -8.30 6.42 16.15
C VAL A 104 -7.06 7.26 15.84
N MET A 105 -5.90 6.63 15.66
CA MET A 105 -4.66 7.32 15.28
C MET A 105 -4.76 8.02 13.92
N ILE A 106 -5.36 7.36 12.91
CA ILE A 106 -5.57 7.96 11.57
C ILE A 106 -6.46 9.19 11.68
N MET A 107 -7.56 9.10 12.43
CA MET A 107 -8.46 10.25 12.64
C MET A 107 -7.72 11.41 13.31
N ALA A 108 -6.95 11.13 14.36
CA ALA A 108 -6.14 12.15 15.03
C ALA A 108 -5.09 12.78 14.10
N GLY A 109 -4.48 11.99 13.21
CA GLY A 109 -3.54 12.47 12.21
C GLY A 109 -4.17 13.41 11.18
N HIS A 110 -5.36 13.08 10.67
CA HIS A 110 -6.08 13.99 9.77
C HIS A 110 -6.53 15.27 10.48
N ILE A 111 -6.94 15.18 11.75
CA ILE A 111 -7.26 16.37 12.58
C ILE A 111 -6.01 17.23 12.76
N ALA A 112 -4.84 16.63 12.98
CA ALA A 112 -3.58 17.37 13.08
C ALA A 112 -3.27 18.12 11.77
N LEU A 113 -3.42 17.49 10.60
CA LEU A 113 -3.26 18.16 9.29
C LEU A 113 -4.29 19.28 9.07
N ALA A 114 -5.51 19.12 9.55
CA ALA A 114 -6.59 20.09 9.37
C ALA A 114 -6.46 21.31 10.30
N LEU A 115 -5.96 21.14 11.53
CA LEU A 115 -6.01 22.18 12.56
C LEU A 115 -4.65 22.73 12.99
N LEU A 116 -3.57 21.95 12.89
CA LEU A 116 -2.24 22.42 13.26
C LEU A 116 -1.54 23.04 12.04
N PRO A 117 -1.07 24.28 12.13
CA PRO A 117 -0.44 24.95 11.00
C PRO A 117 0.99 24.45 10.76
N GLY A 118 1.44 24.56 9.52
CA GLY A 118 2.85 24.44 9.15
C GLY A 118 3.42 23.02 9.26
N ILE A 119 4.76 22.97 9.33
CA ILE A 119 5.54 21.73 9.44
C ILE A 119 5.16 20.88 10.67
N PRO A 120 4.90 21.45 11.87
CA PRO A 120 4.48 20.64 13.02
C PRO A 120 3.19 19.86 12.76
N GLY A 121 2.20 20.48 12.10
CA GLY A 121 0.96 19.82 11.70
C GLY A 121 1.18 18.73 10.66
N LEU A 122 2.04 18.99 9.66
CA LEU A 122 2.46 18.00 8.68
C LEU A 122 3.08 16.77 9.35
N VAL A 123 4.10 16.96 10.20
CA VAL A 123 4.84 15.86 10.83
C VAL A 123 3.94 15.05 11.76
N ALA A 124 3.19 15.71 12.64
CA ALA A 124 2.26 15.03 13.54
C ALA A 124 1.21 14.24 12.76
N GLY A 125 0.64 14.86 11.72
CA GLY A 125 -0.33 14.25 10.84
C GLY A 125 0.17 13.00 10.14
N LEU A 126 1.30 13.12 9.42
CA LEU A 126 1.86 12.02 8.64
C LEU A 126 2.35 10.86 9.51
N VAL A 127 2.93 11.13 10.70
CA VAL A 127 3.34 10.06 11.62
C VAL A 127 2.11 9.29 12.13
N LEU A 128 1.07 10.00 12.56
CA LEU A 128 -0.15 9.38 13.09
C LEU A 128 -0.92 8.59 12.02
N VAL A 129 -1.13 9.18 10.83
CA VAL A 129 -1.76 8.49 9.70
C VAL A 129 -0.88 7.33 9.24
N GLY A 130 0.43 7.51 9.12
CA GLY A 130 1.35 6.48 8.62
C GLY A 130 1.37 5.22 9.50
N VAL A 131 1.55 5.40 10.81
CA VAL A 131 1.54 4.28 11.77
C VAL A 131 0.14 3.69 11.89
N GLY A 132 -0.89 4.52 11.94
CA GLY A 132 -2.28 4.11 12.01
C GLY A 132 -2.70 3.26 10.81
N SER A 133 -2.51 3.75 9.58
CA SER A 133 -2.89 3.05 8.35
C SER A 133 -2.14 1.73 8.18
N GLY A 134 -0.87 1.65 8.60
CA GLY A 134 -0.15 0.37 8.63
C GLY A 134 -0.84 -0.67 9.51
N GLY A 135 -1.22 -0.29 10.73
CA GLY A 135 -1.92 -1.19 11.65
C GLY A 135 -3.35 -1.54 11.24
N LEU A 136 -4.10 -0.63 10.61
CA LEU A 136 -5.42 -0.92 10.07
C LEU A 136 -5.32 -1.90 8.88
N LYS A 137 -4.43 -1.61 7.90
CA LYS A 137 -4.23 -2.45 6.71
C LYS A 137 -3.82 -3.88 7.06
N ALA A 138 -2.94 -4.04 8.04
CA ALA A 138 -2.49 -5.35 8.51
C ALA A 138 -3.62 -6.23 9.09
N ASN A 139 -4.66 -5.61 9.66
CA ASN A 139 -5.62 -6.29 10.52
C ASN A 139 -7.05 -6.34 9.95
N ALA A 140 -7.42 -5.44 9.04
CA ALA A 140 -8.75 -5.43 8.45
C ALA A 140 -9.06 -6.73 7.69
N THR A 141 -8.11 -7.20 6.88
CA THR A 141 -8.25 -8.46 6.12
C THR A 141 -8.30 -9.69 7.03
N ALA A 142 -7.56 -9.69 8.13
CA ALA A 142 -7.63 -10.74 9.14
C ALA A 142 -9.03 -10.82 9.77
N LEU A 143 -9.62 -9.67 10.12
CA LEU A 143 -10.97 -9.60 10.68
C LEU A 143 -12.04 -10.06 9.69
N VAL A 144 -11.94 -9.69 8.41
CA VAL A 144 -12.84 -10.23 7.37
C VAL A 144 -12.74 -11.75 7.30
N GLY A 145 -11.52 -12.30 7.42
CA GLY A 145 -11.29 -13.74 7.48
C GLY A 145 -12.01 -14.44 8.63
N THR A 146 -12.16 -13.78 9.78
CA THR A 146 -12.88 -14.36 10.94
C THR A 146 -14.40 -14.46 10.75
N LEU A 147 -14.97 -13.76 9.76
CA LEU A 147 -16.42 -13.79 9.50
C LEU A 147 -16.89 -15.07 8.79
N TYR A 148 -15.97 -15.85 8.23
CA TYR A 148 -16.27 -17.01 7.40
C TYR A 148 -15.59 -18.26 7.94
N GLY A 149 -16.29 -19.39 7.91
CA GLY A 149 -15.67 -20.69 8.16
C GLY A 149 -14.71 -21.08 7.04
N GLU A 150 -13.82 -22.06 7.30
CA GLU A 150 -12.84 -22.52 6.31
C GLU A 150 -13.47 -23.04 5.01
N LYS A 151 -14.67 -23.62 5.10
CA LYS A 151 -15.43 -24.21 3.99
C LYS A 151 -16.62 -23.36 3.52
N ASP A 152 -16.69 -22.08 3.90
CA ASP A 152 -17.78 -21.19 3.48
C ASP A 152 -17.51 -20.63 2.07
N ASP A 153 -18.29 -21.06 1.09
CA ASP A 153 -18.17 -20.65 -0.32
C ASP A 153 -18.36 -19.13 -0.54
N ARG A 154 -18.98 -18.43 0.43
CA ARG A 154 -19.17 -16.97 0.37
C ARG A 154 -17.90 -16.19 0.69
N ARG A 155 -16.86 -16.84 1.24
CA ARG A 155 -15.64 -16.18 1.71
C ARG A 155 -14.99 -15.32 0.62
N ASP A 156 -14.77 -15.88 -0.56
CA ASP A 156 -14.08 -15.20 -1.66
C ASP A 156 -14.88 -14.00 -2.20
N ALA A 157 -16.20 -14.15 -2.33
CA ALA A 157 -17.11 -13.06 -2.67
C ALA A 157 -17.11 -11.96 -1.59
N GLY A 158 -17.02 -12.34 -0.32
CA GLY A 158 -16.92 -11.41 0.81
C GLY A 158 -15.65 -10.57 0.78
N PHE A 159 -14.49 -11.19 0.50
CA PHE A 159 -13.24 -10.46 0.27
C PHE A 159 -13.33 -9.54 -0.96
N SER A 160 -14.03 -9.97 -2.02
CA SER A 160 -14.23 -9.13 -3.21
C SER A 160 -15.06 -7.87 -2.91
N ILE A 161 -16.14 -8.01 -2.12
CA ILE A 161 -16.94 -6.86 -1.66
C ILE A 161 -16.08 -5.94 -0.79
N PHE A 162 -15.29 -6.49 0.14
CA PHE A 162 -14.36 -5.71 0.95
C PHE A 162 -13.37 -4.91 0.10
N TYR A 163 -12.75 -5.54 -0.90
CA TYR A 163 -11.85 -4.87 -1.85
C TYR A 163 -12.54 -3.80 -2.70
N MET A 164 -13.82 -3.95 -3.03
CA MET A 164 -14.58 -2.90 -3.70
C MET A 164 -14.60 -1.61 -2.87
N GLY A 165 -14.71 -1.72 -1.54
CA GLY A 165 -14.69 -0.58 -0.63
C GLY A 165 -13.39 0.23 -0.73
N ILE A 166 -12.25 -0.45 -0.91
CA ILE A 166 -10.96 0.22 -1.11
C ILE A 166 -10.97 1.11 -2.34
N ASN A 167 -11.46 0.60 -3.46
CA ASN A 167 -11.48 1.34 -4.72
C ASN A 167 -12.52 2.46 -4.72
N VAL A 168 -13.67 2.25 -4.10
CA VAL A 168 -14.68 3.31 -3.90
C VAL A 168 -14.11 4.45 -3.05
N GLY A 169 -13.42 4.13 -1.96
CA GLY A 169 -12.73 5.12 -1.13
C GLY A 169 -11.64 5.87 -1.93
N GLY A 170 -10.80 5.14 -2.65
CA GLY A 170 -9.73 5.71 -3.49
C GLY A 170 -10.24 6.58 -4.65
N LEU A 171 -11.45 6.31 -5.16
CA LEU A 171 -12.11 7.13 -6.17
C LEU A 171 -12.70 8.40 -5.55
N ILE A 172 -13.49 8.29 -4.49
CA ILE A 172 -14.25 9.43 -3.96
C ILE A 172 -13.38 10.36 -3.10
N GLY A 173 -12.33 9.84 -2.46
CA GLY A 173 -11.42 10.59 -1.60
C GLY A 173 -10.78 11.80 -2.29
N PRO A 174 -9.98 11.58 -3.36
CA PRO A 174 -9.33 12.68 -4.09
C PRO A 174 -10.33 13.65 -4.74
N LEU A 175 -11.49 13.17 -5.18
CA LEU A 175 -12.53 14.03 -5.75
C LEU A 175 -13.03 15.07 -4.74
N VAL A 176 -13.40 14.62 -3.54
CA VAL A 176 -13.94 15.50 -2.49
C VAL A 176 -12.85 16.39 -1.89
N THR A 177 -11.71 15.80 -1.53
CA THR A 177 -10.62 16.54 -0.88
C THR A 177 -9.94 17.54 -1.82
N GLY A 178 -9.74 17.17 -3.09
CA GLY A 178 -9.23 18.08 -4.12
C GLY A 178 -10.18 19.23 -4.42
N TRP A 179 -11.48 18.97 -4.51
CA TRP A 179 -12.48 20.03 -4.69
C TRP A 179 -12.49 21.02 -3.51
N LEU A 180 -12.39 20.52 -2.27
CA LEU A 180 -12.31 21.38 -1.08
C LEU A 180 -11.00 22.14 -0.99
N GLN A 181 -9.88 21.53 -1.39
CA GLN A 181 -8.58 22.19 -1.45
C GLN A 181 -8.61 23.38 -2.43
N GLU A 182 -9.12 23.20 -3.65
CA GLU A 182 -9.24 24.29 -4.63
C GLU A 182 -10.21 25.39 -4.20
N SER A 183 -11.36 25.02 -3.61
CA SER A 183 -12.41 25.99 -3.28
C SER A 183 -12.24 26.70 -1.94
N ARG A 184 -11.56 26.08 -0.97
CA ARG A 184 -11.47 26.55 0.43
C ARG A 184 -10.07 26.46 1.05
N GLY A 185 -9.13 25.76 0.43
CA GLY A 185 -7.76 25.58 0.90
C GLY A 185 -7.46 24.21 1.51
N PHE A 186 -6.17 23.88 1.64
CA PHE A 186 -5.67 22.55 2.03
C PHE A 186 -6.26 22.00 3.32
N HIS A 187 -6.37 22.82 4.36
CA HIS A 187 -6.91 22.40 5.66
C HIS A 187 -8.36 21.92 5.58
N TRP A 188 -9.17 22.42 4.64
CA TRP A 188 -10.53 21.91 4.41
C TRP A 188 -10.53 20.56 3.71
N GLY A 189 -9.59 20.34 2.78
CA GLY A 189 -9.35 19.02 2.18
C GLY A 189 -8.93 17.99 3.24
N PHE A 190 -7.98 18.33 4.11
CA PHE A 190 -7.59 17.48 5.24
C PHE A 190 -8.72 17.29 6.26
N GLY A 191 -9.54 18.33 6.49
CA GLY A 191 -10.72 18.27 7.33
C GLY A 191 -11.77 17.29 6.80
N ALA A 192 -12.00 17.25 5.48
CA ALA A 192 -12.89 16.26 4.88
C ALA A 192 -12.36 14.83 5.04
N ALA A 193 -11.05 14.61 4.91
CA ALA A 193 -10.44 13.33 5.23
C ALA A 193 -10.68 12.94 6.72
N ALA A 194 -10.53 13.90 7.65
CA ALA A 194 -10.82 13.68 9.07
C ALA A 194 -12.29 13.30 9.32
N VAL A 195 -13.24 14.00 8.68
CA VAL A 195 -14.67 13.72 8.79
C VAL A 195 -14.99 12.34 8.22
N GLY A 196 -14.44 11.99 7.05
CA GLY A 196 -14.61 10.66 6.47
C GLY A 196 -14.14 9.55 7.41
N MET A 197 -12.93 9.70 7.96
CA MET A 197 -12.41 8.75 8.94
C MET A 197 -13.26 8.67 10.21
N ALA A 198 -13.80 9.79 10.70
CA ALA A 198 -14.69 9.83 11.86
C ALA A 198 -16.00 9.07 11.61
N ILE A 199 -16.57 9.15 10.40
CA ILE A 199 -17.75 8.38 10.01
C ILE A 199 -17.44 6.88 10.02
N GLY A 200 -16.36 6.46 9.36
CA GLY A 200 -15.94 5.05 9.32
C GLY A 200 -15.66 4.48 10.71
N LEU A 201 -14.90 5.20 11.53
CA LEU A 201 -14.61 4.84 12.90
C LEU A 201 -15.89 4.78 13.75
N GLY A 202 -16.81 5.73 13.60
CA GLY A 202 -18.08 5.76 14.32
C GLY A 202 -18.95 4.53 14.01
N ILE A 203 -19.11 4.19 12.73
CA ILE A 203 -19.84 3.00 12.29
C ILE A 203 -19.21 1.73 12.86
N TYR A 204 -17.87 1.62 12.78
CA TYR A 204 -17.16 0.47 13.33
C TYR A 204 -17.24 0.39 14.85
N ALA A 205 -17.13 1.50 15.56
CA ALA A 205 -17.22 1.57 17.02
C ALA A 205 -18.57 1.06 17.54
N LEU A 206 -19.66 1.34 16.82
CA LEU A 206 -21.00 0.86 17.16
C LEU A 206 -21.19 -0.65 16.85
N GLY A 207 -20.44 -1.18 15.89
CA GLY A 207 -20.53 -2.58 15.43
C GLY A 207 -19.54 -3.55 16.08
N ARG A 208 -18.38 -3.07 16.54
CA ARG A 208 -17.20 -3.89 16.88
C ARG A 208 -17.45 -4.98 17.93
N ASN A 209 -18.34 -4.74 18.89
CA ASN A 209 -18.68 -5.72 19.94
C ASN A 209 -19.46 -6.93 19.40
N LYS A 210 -19.92 -6.88 18.14
CA LYS A 210 -20.64 -7.96 17.46
C LYS A 210 -19.74 -8.82 16.58
N LEU A 211 -18.42 -8.57 16.60
CA LEU A 211 -17.46 -9.46 15.94
C LEU A 211 -17.39 -10.82 16.64
N PRO A 212 -17.00 -11.89 15.92
CA PRO A 212 -16.76 -13.19 16.53
C PRO A 212 -15.73 -13.10 17.66
N GLU A 213 -15.82 -14.00 18.64
CA GLU A 213 -14.88 -14.01 19.78
C GLU A 213 -13.44 -14.22 19.31
N GLU A 214 -13.26 -14.98 18.22
CA GLU A 214 -11.98 -15.20 17.53
C GLU A 214 -11.30 -13.88 17.13
N ALA A 215 -12.05 -12.84 16.77
CA ALA A 215 -11.52 -11.53 16.40
C ALA A 215 -10.84 -10.80 17.56
N HIS A 216 -11.24 -11.11 18.80
CA HIS A 216 -10.74 -10.49 20.02
C HIS A 216 -9.60 -11.27 20.69
N ARG A 217 -9.30 -12.49 20.21
CA ARG A 217 -8.23 -13.32 20.76
C ARG A 217 -6.88 -12.87 20.23
N VAL A 218 -5.86 -12.96 21.08
CA VAL A 218 -4.46 -12.78 20.69
C VAL A 218 -3.96 -14.14 20.18
N PRO A 219 -3.59 -14.29 18.90
CA PRO A 219 -3.22 -15.59 18.34
C PRO A 219 -2.00 -16.23 19.02
N ASN A 220 -0.95 -15.43 19.26
CA ASN A 220 0.34 -15.91 19.77
C ASN A 220 0.82 -15.04 20.94
N PRO A 221 0.11 -15.05 22.09
CA PRO A 221 0.34 -14.09 23.16
C PRO A 221 1.78 -14.15 23.69
N LEU A 222 2.39 -12.97 23.87
CA LEU A 222 3.72 -12.89 24.46
C LEU A 222 3.74 -13.39 25.91
N PRO A 223 4.65 -14.32 26.26
CA PRO A 223 4.84 -14.75 27.65
C PRO A 223 5.12 -13.56 28.55
N ALA A 224 4.60 -13.57 29.78
CA ALA A 224 4.79 -12.47 30.74
C ALA A 224 6.28 -12.16 30.98
N SER A 225 7.14 -13.19 30.98
CA SER A 225 8.59 -13.06 31.11
C SER A 225 9.27 -12.31 29.95
N GLY A 226 8.65 -12.28 28.76
CA GLY A 226 9.18 -11.59 27.58
C GLY A 226 8.78 -10.12 27.48
N ARG A 227 7.72 -9.68 28.19
CA ARG A 227 7.14 -8.33 28.01
C ARG A 227 8.13 -7.21 28.30
N THR A 228 8.91 -7.33 29.39
CA THR A 228 9.94 -6.35 29.74
C THR A 228 11.02 -6.27 28.65
N ARG A 229 11.46 -7.40 28.12
CA ARG A 229 12.47 -7.44 27.04
C ARG A 229 11.99 -6.73 25.79
N TYR A 230 10.76 -7.02 25.33
CA TYR A 230 10.21 -6.35 24.15
C TYR A 230 9.93 -4.86 24.41
N GLY A 231 9.47 -4.50 25.61
CA GLY A 231 9.32 -3.10 26.01
C GLY A 231 10.65 -2.33 25.94
N LEU A 232 11.74 -2.93 26.45
CA LEU A 232 13.09 -2.36 26.34
C LEU A 232 13.59 -2.27 24.89
N ILE A 233 13.26 -3.24 24.04
CA ILE A 233 13.59 -3.19 22.60
C ILE A 233 12.87 -2.01 21.93
N PHE A 234 11.57 -1.85 22.15
CA PHE A 234 10.81 -0.73 21.58
C PHE A 234 11.31 0.62 22.11
N LEU A 235 11.59 0.70 23.41
CA LEU A 235 12.17 1.90 24.00
C LEU A 235 13.56 2.22 23.41
N GLY A 236 14.38 1.20 23.20
CA GLY A 236 15.68 1.33 22.55
C GLY A 236 15.56 1.82 21.10
N ILE A 237 14.64 1.25 20.31
CA ILE A 237 14.35 1.69 18.94
C ILE A 237 13.87 3.16 18.94
N ALA A 238 12.94 3.51 19.82
CA ALA A 238 12.44 4.87 19.94
C ALA A 238 13.55 5.86 20.34
N ALA A 239 14.42 5.48 21.28
CA ALA A 239 15.57 6.28 21.68
C ALA A 239 16.57 6.46 20.54
N VAL A 240 16.88 5.41 19.77
CA VAL A 240 17.75 5.51 18.58
C VAL A 240 17.15 6.46 17.55
N ILE A 241 15.86 6.33 17.24
CA ILE A 241 15.17 7.24 16.31
C ILE A 241 15.25 8.68 16.83
N ALA A 242 14.97 8.91 18.12
CA ALA A 242 15.04 10.25 18.71
C ALA A 242 16.46 10.85 18.65
N VAL A 243 17.49 10.05 18.89
CA VAL A 243 18.90 10.48 18.76
C VAL A 243 19.23 10.80 17.30
N LEU A 244 18.85 9.94 16.35
CA LEU A 244 19.10 10.16 14.93
C LEU A 244 18.43 11.44 14.41
N LEU A 245 17.21 11.73 14.86
CA LEU A 245 16.49 12.95 14.50
C LEU A 245 17.07 14.19 15.20
N SER A 246 17.36 14.13 16.50
CA SER A 246 17.88 15.29 17.25
C SER A 246 19.31 15.68 16.88
N THR A 247 20.13 14.72 16.44
CA THR A 247 21.48 14.99 15.93
C THR A 247 21.49 15.48 14.48
N GLY A 248 20.35 15.45 13.79
CA GLY A 248 20.25 15.76 12.36
C GLY A 248 20.86 14.69 11.45
N ALA A 249 21.32 13.56 12.00
CA ALA A 249 21.82 12.42 11.22
C ALA A 249 20.73 11.86 10.29
N VAL A 250 19.48 11.89 10.75
CA VAL A 250 18.29 11.73 9.91
C VAL A 250 17.51 13.04 9.92
N ASN A 251 17.30 13.61 8.74
CA ASN A 251 16.60 14.88 8.54
C ASN A 251 15.72 14.79 7.27
N ALA A 252 15.03 15.88 6.92
CA ALA A 252 14.11 15.87 5.79
C ALA A 252 14.77 15.48 4.46
N GLU A 253 15.98 15.99 4.18
CA GLU A 253 16.70 15.77 2.92
C GLU A 253 17.10 14.31 2.72
N ASN A 254 17.52 13.64 3.79
CA ASN A 254 18.01 12.26 3.72
C ASN A 254 16.99 11.22 4.21
N LEU A 255 15.76 11.62 4.56
CA LEU A 255 14.74 10.72 5.14
C LEU A 255 14.41 9.57 4.20
N ALA A 256 14.08 9.87 2.93
CA ALA A 256 13.72 8.84 1.96
C ALA A 256 14.87 7.85 1.74
N LEU A 257 16.10 8.35 1.59
CA LEU A 257 17.27 7.49 1.42
C LEU A 257 17.51 6.61 2.66
N THR A 258 17.38 7.18 3.86
CA THR A 258 17.45 6.44 5.12
C THR A 258 16.40 5.33 5.18
N MET A 259 15.15 5.63 4.82
CA MET A 259 14.07 4.64 4.81
C MET A 259 14.31 3.53 3.78
N ALA A 260 14.85 3.85 2.61
CA ALA A 260 15.25 2.87 1.62
C ALA A 260 16.34 1.94 2.17
N TYR A 261 17.37 2.47 2.83
CA TYR A 261 18.41 1.66 3.48
C TYR A 261 17.86 0.81 4.63
N VAL A 262 16.93 1.32 5.43
CA VAL A 262 16.24 0.54 6.47
C VAL A 262 15.48 -0.63 5.85
N ALA A 263 14.72 -0.39 4.76
CA ALA A 263 13.98 -1.45 4.08
C ALA A 263 14.91 -2.52 3.46
N ILE A 264 16.01 -2.09 2.83
CA ILE A 264 17.03 -3.00 2.29
C ILE A 264 17.69 -3.82 3.39
N GLY A 265 18.14 -3.16 4.47
CA GLY A 265 18.78 -3.82 5.61
C GLY A 265 17.86 -4.82 6.30
N ALA A 266 16.60 -4.45 6.53
CA ALA A 266 15.58 -5.34 7.09
C ALA A 266 15.31 -6.55 6.18
N SER A 267 15.30 -6.35 4.85
CA SER A 267 15.10 -7.42 3.88
C SER A 267 16.28 -8.39 3.86
N ILE A 268 17.51 -7.88 3.82
CA ILE A 268 18.73 -8.68 3.90
C ILE A 268 18.74 -9.49 5.19
N LEU A 269 18.41 -8.86 6.32
CA LEU A 269 18.30 -9.53 7.61
C LEU A 269 17.28 -10.67 7.57
N TYR A 270 16.08 -10.44 7.05
CA TYR A 270 15.06 -11.50 6.96
C TYR A 270 15.48 -12.64 6.03
N PHE A 271 16.03 -12.34 4.86
CA PHE A 271 16.59 -13.37 3.99
C PHE A 271 17.69 -14.17 4.70
N ALA A 272 18.63 -13.51 5.36
CA ALA A 272 19.70 -14.16 6.11
C ALA A 272 19.16 -15.04 7.25
N LEU A 273 18.17 -14.56 8.01
CA LEU A 273 17.53 -15.34 9.08
C LEU A 273 16.85 -16.60 8.54
N ILE A 274 16.13 -16.49 7.41
CA ILE A 274 15.47 -17.63 6.77
C ILE A 274 16.51 -18.61 6.22
N PHE A 275 17.55 -18.13 5.53
CA PHE A 275 18.63 -18.95 4.98
C PHE A 275 19.60 -19.50 6.03
N THR A 276 19.66 -18.99 7.25
CA THR A 276 20.53 -19.57 8.29
C THR A 276 19.77 -20.49 9.24
N SER A 277 18.45 -20.46 9.19
CA SER A 277 17.61 -21.26 10.09
C SER A 277 17.68 -22.76 9.77
N LYS A 278 17.84 -23.56 10.82
CA LYS A 278 17.72 -25.02 10.80
C LYS A 278 16.28 -25.51 10.65
N LYS A 279 15.29 -24.60 10.80
CA LYS A 279 13.85 -24.91 10.66
C LYS A 279 13.34 -24.83 9.22
N VAL A 280 14.23 -24.56 8.25
CA VAL A 280 13.90 -24.42 6.83
C VAL A 280 14.59 -25.54 6.07
N ASP A 281 13.80 -26.42 5.46
CA ASP A 281 14.32 -27.57 4.72
C ASP A 281 14.86 -27.18 3.33
N GLY A 282 15.49 -28.13 2.62
CA GLY A 282 16.07 -27.88 1.30
C GLY A 282 15.06 -27.37 0.25
N PRO A 283 13.89 -28.02 0.08
CA PRO A 283 12.82 -27.52 -0.80
C PRO A 283 12.30 -26.13 -0.46
N GLU A 284 12.01 -25.83 0.81
CA GLU A 284 11.59 -24.50 1.27
C GLU A 284 12.65 -23.45 0.96
N ARG A 285 13.92 -23.79 1.17
CA ARG A 285 15.04 -22.90 0.83
C ARG A 285 15.08 -22.53 -0.64
N LYS A 286 14.83 -23.50 -1.53
CA LYS A 286 14.73 -23.25 -2.99
C LYS A 286 13.55 -22.31 -3.31
N ARG A 287 12.42 -22.46 -2.63
CA ARG A 287 11.26 -21.56 -2.80
C ARG A 287 11.58 -20.14 -2.35
N VAL A 288 12.31 -19.97 -1.25
CA VAL A 288 12.80 -18.65 -0.79
C VAL A 288 13.78 -18.06 -1.81
N THR A 289 14.68 -18.87 -2.39
CA THR A 289 15.54 -18.42 -3.49
C THR A 289 14.73 -17.99 -4.72
N ALA A 290 13.65 -18.70 -5.05
CA ALA A 290 12.73 -18.33 -6.14
C ALA A 290 12.04 -16.98 -5.89
N PHE A 291 11.87 -16.59 -4.63
CA PHE A 291 11.22 -15.35 -4.25
C PHE A 291 12.12 -14.10 -4.41
N ILE A 292 13.45 -14.23 -4.34
CA ILE A 292 14.38 -13.09 -4.49
C ILE A 292 14.15 -12.27 -5.76
N PRO A 293 14.11 -12.87 -6.98
CA PRO A 293 13.82 -12.09 -8.19
C PRO A 293 12.41 -11.48 -8.18
N LEU A 294 11.42 -12.15 -7.56
CA LEU A 294 10.05 -11.61 -7.42
C LEU A 294 10.02 -10.41 -6.47
N TYR A 295 10.80 -10.44 -5.38
CA TYR A 295 10.98 -9.32 -4.46
C TYR A 295 11.57 -8.11 -5.19
N ILE A 296 12.64 -8.30 -5.96
CA ILE A 296 13.29 -7.22 -6.73
C ILE A 296 12.31 -6.64 -7.76
N ALA A 297 11.62 -7.50 -8.50
CA ALA A 297 10.62 -7.08 -9.48
C ALA A 297 9.44 -6.35 -8.83
N SER A 298 9.01 -6.79 -7.64
CA SER A 298 7.99 -6.07 -6.86
C SER A 298 8.47 -4.69 -6.45
N ALA A 299 9.69 -4.57 -5.91
CA ALA A 299 10.24 -3.28 -5.49
C ALA A 299 10.37 -2.31 -6.68
N ALA A 300 10.88 -2.80 -7.83
CA ALA A 300 10.95 -2.02 -9.06
C ALA A 300 9.55 -1.62 -9.53
N PHE A 301 8.59 -2.54 -9.59
CA PHE A 301 7.23 -2.23 -10.00
C PHE A 301 6.61 -1.11 -9.15
N TRP A 302 6.72 -1.20 -7.82
CA TRP A 302 6.17 -0.19 -6.93
C TRP A 302 6.94 1.14 -6.99
N ALA A 303 8.22 1.13 -7.35
CA ALA A 303 9.00 2.35 -7.62
C ALA A 303 8.52 3.13 -8.84
N LEU A 304 7.92 2.46 -9.82
CA LEU A 304 7.27 3.10 -10.96
C LEU A 304 5.80 3.41 -10.67
N PHE A 305 5.04 2.43 -10.16
CA PHE A 305 3.61 2.57 -9.94
C PHE A 305 3.27 3.68 -8.94
N GLN A 306 4.03 3.79 -7.83
CA GLN A 306 3.73 4.75 -6.77
C GLN A 306 4.05 6.20 -7.16
N GLN A 307 4.67 6.42 -8.32
CA GLN A 307 4.86 7.76 -8.85
C GLN A 307 3.55 8.48 -9.19
N GLN A 308 2.41 7.77 -9.15
CA GLN A 308 1.06 8.36 -9.14
C GLN A 308 0.90 9.49 -8.10
N PHE A 309 1.59 9.39 -6.95
CA PHE A 309 1.50 10.36 -5.86
C PHE A 309 2.66 11.35 -5.82
N THR A 310 3.64 11.22 -6.73
CA THR A 310 4.84 12.06 -6.78
C THR A 310 4.96 12.70 -8.16
N PHE A 311 5.69 12.07 -9.09
CA PHE A 311 5.89 12.61 -10.44
C PHE A 311 4.56 12.92 -11.16
N ILE A 312 3.58 12.01 -11.15
CA ILE A 312 2.30 12.22 -11.85
C ILE A 312 1.52 13.38 -11.24
N ALA A 313 1.60 13.59 -9.92
CA ALA A 313 0.95 14.72 -9.28
C ALA A 313 1.56 16.04 -9.76
N VAL A 314 2.89 16.16 -9.76
CA VAL A 314 3.60 17.32 -10.33
C VAL A 314 3.24 17.53 -11.79
N TYR A 315 3.36 16.48 -12.61
CA TYR A 315 3.05 16.53 -14.04
C TYR A 315 1.62 16.97 -14.32
N SER A 316 0.67 16.57 -13.46
CA SER A 316 -0.73 16.96 -13.56
C SER A 316 -0.97 18.43 -13.27
N GLU A 317 -0.18 19.04 -12.38
CA GLU A 317 -0.29 20.45 -12.08
C GLU A 317 0.39 21.33 -13.14
N GLU A 318 1.60 20.95 -13.55
CA GLU A 318 2.47 21.81 -14.36
C GLU A 318 2.23 21.66 -15.87
N LYS A 319 2.03 20.43 -16.35
CA LYS A 319 2.09 20.12 -17.79
C LYS A 319 0.78 19.63 -18.39
N LEU A 320 -0.13 19.10 -17.60
CA LEU A 320 -1.41 18.60 -18.08
C LEU A 320 -2.35 19.75 -18.47
N ASP A 321 -3.00 19.63 -19.62
CA ASP A 321 -4.16 20.45 -19.93
C ASP A 321 -5.37 19.95 -19.14
N ARG A 322 -5.70 20.69 -18.08
CA ARG A 322 -6.82 20.41 -17.16
C ARG A 322 -8.09 21.16 -17.53
N ASN A 323 -8.11 21.88 -18.66
CA ASN A 323 -9.31 22.59 -19.10
C ASN A 323 -10.30 21.59 -19.72
N VAL A 324 -11.38 21.34 -18.99
CA VAL A 324 -12.48 20.45 -19.40
C VAL A 324 -13.71 21.31 -19.66
N PHE A 325 -14.02 21.55 -20.94
CA PHE A 325 -15.16 22.35 -21.38
C PHE A 325 -15.22 23.77 -20.78
N GLY A 326 -14.08 24.43 -20.56
CA GLY A 326 -13.98 25.77 -19.98
C GLY A 326 -13.86 25.80 -18.45
N TRP A 327 -13.81 24.65 -17.80
CA TRP A 327 -13.59 24.51 -16.36
C TRP A 327 -12.22 23.86 -16.09
N GLU A 328 -11.43 24.46 -15.20
CA GLU A 328 -10.14 23.90 -14.79
C GLU A 328 -10.35 22.78 -13.76
N MET A 329 -10.04 21.54 -14.16
CA MET A 329 -10.15 20.38 -13.28
C MET A 329 -9.06 20.40 -12.20
N PRO A 330 -9.36 20.11 -10.92
CA PRO A 330 -8.34 19.99 -9.88
C PRO A 330 -7.31 18.90 -10.23
N ALA A 331 -6.01 19.18 -10.10
CA ALA A 331 -4.95 18.22 -10.42
C ALA A 331 -5.04 16.94 -9.57
N ALA A 332 -5.51 17.03 -8.32
CA ALA A 332 -5.73 15.88 -7.44
C ALA A 332 -6.72 14.84 -8.01
N TRP A 333 -7.64 15.24 -8.90
CA TRP A 333 -8.62 14.32 -9.50
C TRP A 333 -7.97 13.30 -10.44
N VAL A 334 -6.76 13.55 -10.93
CA VAL A 334 -5.99 12.56 -11.72
C VAL A 334 -5.80 11.26 -10.94
N GLN A 335 -5.64 11.33 -9.61
CA GLN A 335 -5.50 10.14 -8.76
C GLN A 335 -6.76 9.26 -8.72
N SER A 336 -7.91 9.79 -9.14
CA SER A 336 -9.17 9.05 -9.25
C SER A 336 -9.30 8.24 -10.54
N ILE A 337 -8.42 8.44 -11.52
CA ILE A 337 -8.47 7.74 -12.81
C ILE A 337 -8.12 6.25 -12.64
N ASN A 338 -7.08 5.94 -11.89
CA ASN A 338 -6.67 4.55 -11.63
C ASN A 338 -7.78 3.70 -10.96
N PRO A 339 -8.42 4.13 -9.84
CA PRO A 339 -9.46 3.32 -9.21
C PRO A 339 -10.70 3.12 -10.10
N VAL A 340 -11.04 4.06 -11.00
CA VAL A 340 -12.09 3.84 -12.02
C VAL A 340 -11.75 2.63 -12.88
N PHE A 341 -10.52 2.57 -13.41
CA PHE A 341 -10.09 1.45 -14.21
C PHE A 341 -10.00 0.15 -13.41
N ILE A 342 -9.57 0.19 -12.15
CA ILE A 342 -9.56 -1.01 -11.30
C ILE A 342 -10.98 -1.56 -11.13
N ILE A 343 -11.97 -0.71 -10.82
CA ILE A 343 -13.37 -1.12 -10.65
C ILE A 343 -13.90 -1.78 -11.93
N ILE A 344 -13.60 -1.22 -13.10
CA ILE A 344 -14.06 -1.74 -14.39
C ILE A 344 -13.34 -3.05 -14.76
N PHE A 345 -12.02 -3.10 -14.63
CA PHE A 345 -11.20 -4.16 -15.21
C PHE A 345 -10.83 -5.29 -14.24
N ALA A 346 -10.97 -5.12 -12.92
CA ALA A 346 -10.70 -6.19 -11.96
C ALA A 346 -11.57 -7.44 -12.22
N GLY A 347 -12.86 -7.25 -12.50
CA GLY A 347 -13.77 -8.34 -12.85
C GLY A 347 -13.41 -9.01 -14.18
N VAL A 348 -12.98 -8.22 -15.17
CA VAL A 348 -12.52 -8.74 -16.47
C VAL A 348 -11.29 -9.62 -16.30
N MET A 349 -10.33 -9.19 -15.49
CA MET A 349 -9.10 -9.94 -15.22
C MET A 349 -9.39 -11.22 -14.42
N ALA A 350 -10.28 -11.15 -13.43
CA ALA A 350 -10.74 -12.34 -12.71
C ALA A 350 -11.38 -13.36 -13.67
N ALA A 351 -12.30 -12.92 -14.54
CA ALA A 351 -12.93 -13.79 -15.54
C ALA A 351 -11.92 -14.39 -16.53
N LEU A 352 -10.94 -13.60 -16.97
CA LEU A 352 -9.85 -14.05 -17.84
C LEU A 352 -9.03 -15.17 -17.19
N TRP A 353 -8.62 -14.99 -15.92
CA TRP A 353 -7.85 -16.00 -15.20
C TRP A 353 -8.63 -17.28 -14.95
N THR A 354 -9.92 -17.16 -14.60
CA THR A 354 -10.83 -18.30 -14.44
C THR A 354 -10.98 -19.06 -15.75
N LYS A 355 -11.21 -18.37 -16.88
CA LYS A 355 -11.35 -18.97 -18.21
C LYS A 355 -10.07 -19.68 -18.67
N LEU A 356 -8.89 -19.12 -18.37
CA LEU A 356 -7.61 -19.73 -18.72
C LEU A 356 -7.27 -20.94 -17.84
N GLY A 357 -7.74 -20.98 -16.59
CA GLY A 357 -7.54 -22.11 -15.68
C GLY A 357 -6.07 -22.53 -15.59
N HIS A 358 -5.78 -23.77 -16.02
CA HIS A 358 -4.42 -24.34 -15.99
C HIS A 358 -3.46 -23.73 -17.03
N LYS A 359 -3.99 -23.02 -18.04
CA LYS A 359 -3.24 -22.38 -19.13
C LYS A 359 -2.79 -20.95 -18.78
N GLN A 360 -3.16 -20.44 -17.61
CA GLN A 360 -2.76 -19.10 -17.19
C GLN A 360 -1.23 -18.95 -17.13
N PRO A 361 -0.69 -17.74 -17.38
CA PRO A 361 0.71 -17.45 -17.16
C PRO A 361 1.12 -17.75 -15.72
N SER A 362 2.34 -18.25 -15.53
CA SER A 362 2.91 -18.44 -14.19
C SER A 362 3.14 -17.11 -13.49
N SER A 363 3.17 -17.11 -12.15
CA SER A 363 3.41 -15.91 -11.34
C SER A 363 4.62 -15.06 -11.79
N PRO A 364 5.82 -15.63 -12.09
CA PRO A 364 6.94 -14.83 -12.59
C PRO A 364 6.67 -14.17 -13.95
N LEU A 365 5.91 -14.83 -14.83
CA LEU A 365 5.56 -14.28 -16.13
C LEU A 365 4.51 -13.16 -15.98
N LYS A 366 3.56 -13.29 -15.06
CA LYS A 366 2.63 -12.19 -14.73
C LYS A 366 3.38 -10.96 -14.19
N PHE A 367 4.36 -11.16 -13.30
CA PHE A 367 5.24 -10.08 -12.82
C PHE A 367 6.01 -9.42 -13.98
N SER A 368 6.56 -10.21 -14.90
CA SER A 368 7.24 -9.71 -16.11
C SER A 368 6.30 -8.87 -16.97
N VAL A 369 5.07 -9.34 -17.23
CA VAL A 369 4.08 -8.57 -18.01
C VAL A 369 3.71 -7.27 -17.29
N GLY A 370 3.50 -7.30 -15.97
CA GLY A 370 3.25 -6.10 -15.19
C GLY A 370 4.37 -5.06 -15.31
N LEU A 371 5.62 -5.47 -15.16
CA LEU A 371 6.79 -4.59 -15.35
C LEU A 371 6.90 -4.07 -16.79
N PHE A 372 6.64 -4.93 -17.77
CA PHE A 372 6.69 -4.55 -19.18
C PHE A 372 5.66 -3.46 -19.50
N VAL A 373 4.41 -3.66 -19.11
CA VAL A 373 3.33 -2.69 -19.33
C VAL A 373 3.59 -1.40 -18.57
N MET A 374 4.14 -1.47 -17.35
CA MET A 374 4.56 -0.28 -16.61
C MET A 374 5.68 0.49 -17.33
N GLY A 375 6.69 -0.22 -17.86
CA GLY A 375 7.74 0.39 -18.67
C GLY A 375 7.18 1.08 -19.92
N LEU A 376 6.24 0.44 -20.62
CA LEU A 376 5.53 1.06 -21.75
C LEU A 376 4.73 2.30 -21.34
N ALA A 377 4.13 2.30 -20.15
CA ALA A 377 3.39 3.46 -19.65
C ALA A 377 4.31 4.69 -19.47
N PHE A 378 5.52 4.50 -18.95
CA PHE A 378 6.51 5.58 -18.86
C PHE A 378 7.05 6.01 -20.22
N LEU A 379 7.31 5.06 -21.13
CA LEU A 379 7.76 5.39 -22.49
C LEU A 379 6.68 6.11 -23.31
N ALA A 380 5.39 5.93 -22.97
CA ALA A 380 4.28 6.62 -23.63
C ALA A 380 4.23 8.14 -23.33
N PHE A 381 5.02 8.64 -22.37
CA PHE A 381 5.22 10.08 -22.19
C PHE A 381 6.18 10.71 -23.21
N ILE A 382 7.07 9.94 -23.83
CA ILE A 382 8.04 10.45 -24.82
C ILE A 382 7.40 11.26 -25.96
N PRO A 383 6.34 10.79 -26.64
CA PRO A 383 5.70 11.58 -27.70
C PRO A 383 4.96 12.82 -27.17
N LEU A 384 4.82 12.96 -25.85
CA LEU A 384 4.18 14.08 -25.16
C LEU A 384 5.23 15.03 -24.53
N ALA A 385 6.52 14.73 -24.69
CA ALA A 385 7.61 15.54 -24.17
C ALA A 385 7.76 16.88 -24.92
N GLY A 386 8.33 17.88 -24.25
CA GLY A 386 8.52 19.23 -24.79
C GLY A 386 7.51 20.26 -24.27
N ASP A 387 7.48 21.43 -24.91
CA ASP A 387 6.85 22.66 -24.39
C ASP A 387 5.31 22.67 -24.40
N GLY A 388 4.68 21.70 -25.05
CA GLY A 388 3.22 21.62 -25.18
C GLY A 388 2.54 21.11 -23.91
N LYS A 389 1.36 21.65 -23.59
CA LYS A 389 0.49 21.02 -22.58
C LYS A 389 0.04 19.64 -23.06
N THR A 390 0.06 18.67 -22.15
CA THR A 390 -0.34 17.30 -22.45
C THR A 390 -1.85 17.16 -22.39
N PRO A 391 -2.51 16.60 -23.43
CA PRO A 391 -3.95 16.39 -23.39
C PRO A 391 -4.36 15.43 -22.27
N LEU A 392 -5.44 15.75 -21.54
CA LEU A 392 -5.98 14.90 -20.47
C LEU A 392 -6.23 13.45 -20.92
N VAL A 393 -6.75 13.26 -22.13
CA VAL A 393 -7.03 11.94 -22.70
C VAL A 393 -5.76 11.08 -22.83
N ALA A 394 -4.61 11.69 -23.12
CA ALA A 394 -3.34 10.98 -23.21
C ALA A 394 -2.91 10.46 -21.82
N LEU A 395 -3.01 11.31 -20.78
CA LEU A 395 -2.71 10.88 -19.41
C LEU A 395 -3.69 9.80 -18.92
N VAL A 396 -4.98 9.89 -19.27
CA VAL A 396 -5.96 8.83 -18.99
C VAL A 396 -5.53 7.50 -19.61
N GLY A 397 -5.04 7.52 -20.87
CA GLY A 397 -4.51 6.34 -21.54
C GLY A 397 -3.25 5.77 -20.86
N ILE A 398 -2.37 6.63 -20.36
CA ILE A 398 -1.19 6.20 -19.61
C ILE A 398 -1.59 5.59 -18.27
N LEU A 399 -2.50 6.20 -17.52
CA LEU A 399 -2.97 5.67 -16.24
C LEU A 399 -3.81 4.39 -16.39
N PHE A 400 -4.42 4.20 -17.55
CA PHE A 400 -4.97 2.90 -17.94
C PHE A 400 -3.88 1.83 -18.04
N LEU A 401 -2.72 2.13 -18.66
CA LEU A 401 -1.57 1.21 -18.68
C LEU A 401 -1.02 0.93 -17.27
N PHE A 402 -0.94 1.95 -16.39
CA PHE A 402 -0.58 1.74 -14.98
C PHE A 402 -1.51 0.73 -14.31
N THR A 403 -2.82 0.89 -14.56
CA THR A 403 -3.86 0.03 -14.00
C THR A 403 -3.75 -1.40 -14.52
N LEU A 404 -3.59 -1.57 -15.84
CA LEU A 404 -3.36 -2.90 -16.42
C LEU A 404 -2.14 -3.55 -15.80
N ALA A 405 -1.02 -2.84 -15.70
CA ALA A 405 0.21 -3.34 -15.12
C ALA A 405 0.02 -3.80 -13.66
N GLU A 406 -0.72 -3.04 -12.86
CA GLU A 406 -1.08 -3.39 -11.48
C GLU A 406 -1.91 -4.66 -11.39
N LEU A 407 -2.91 -4.83 -12.25
CA LEU A 407 -3.79 -6.01 -12.27
C LEU A 407 -3.03 -7.32 -12.57
N PHE A 408 -1.83 -7.24 -13.15
CA PHE A 408 -0.95 -8.41 -13.34
C PHE A 408 -0.12 -8.75 -12.10
N LEU A 409 0.23 -7.79 -11.25
CA LEU A 409 1.18 -7.99 -10.14
C LEU A 409 0.52 -7.98 -8.76
N SER A 410 -0.36 -7.01 -8.49
CA SER A 410 -0.90 -6.76 -7.15
C SER A 410 -1.66 -7.98 -6.57
N PRO A 411 -2.62 -8.61 -7.28
CA PRO A 411 -3.40 -9.73 -6.73
C PRO A 411 -2.56 -10.98 -6.42
N ILE A 412 -1.47 -11.19 -7.16
CA ILE A 412 -0.64 -12.39 -7.05
C ILE A 412 0.58 -12.20 -6.15
N GLY A 413 1.00 -10.97 -5.87
CA GLY A 413 2.22 -10.71 -5.10
C GLY A 413 2.19 -11.29 -3.70
N LEU A 414 1.11 -11.02 -2.95
CA LEU A 414 0.94 -11.62 -1.63
C LEU A 414 0.65 -13.14 -1.73
N SER A 415 -0.10 -13.59 -2.75
CA SER A 415 -0.42 -15.01 -2.96
C SER A 415 0.83 -15.87 -3.19
N VAL A 416 1.74 -15.43 -4.06
CA VAL A 416 2.99 -16.16 -4.33
C VAL A 416 3.90 -16.12 -3.10
N THR A 417 3.92 -15.01 -2.37
CA THR A 417 4.69 -14.86 -1.14
C THR A 417 4.28 -15.90 -0.09
N THR A 418 2.98 -16.04 0.19
CA THR A 418 2.49 -16.99 1.19
C THR A 418 2.69 -18.44 0.75
N LYS A 419 2.50 -18.75 -0.53
CA LYS A 419 2.71 -20.11 -1.07
C LYS A 419 4.19 -20.54 -1.08
N LEU A 420 5.12 -19.59 -1.24
CA LEU A 420 6.56 -19.85 -1.19
C LEU A 420 7.12 -19.79 0.23
N ALA A 421 6.32 -19.38 1.22
CA ALA A 421 6.80 -19.18 2.56
C ALA A 421 7.12 -20.51 3.27
N PRO A 422 8.28 -20.60 3.96
CA PRO A 422 8.54 -21.72 4.86
C PRO A 422 7.54 -21.75 6.01
N GLN A 423 7.20 -22.94 6.50
CA GLN A 423 6.22 -23.12 7.59
C GLN A 423 6.59 -22.31 8.84
N ALA A 424 7.88 -22.29 9.18
CA ALA A 424 8.39 -21.56 10.35
C ALA A 424 8.51 -20.04 10.16
N PHE A 425 8.36 -19.52 8.93
CA PHE A 425 8.64 -18.12 8.56
C PHE A 425 7.54 -17.47 7.71
N HIS A 426 6.29 -17.92 7.86
CA HIS A 426 5.16 -17.39 7.09
C HIS A 426 5.02 -15.86 7.26
N THR A 427 5.02 -15.37 8.49
CA THR A 427 4.90 -13.93 8.79
C THR A 427 6.08 -13.12 8.24
N GLN A 428 7.30 -13.67 8.29
CA GLN A 428 8.52 -13.00 7.81
C GLN A 428 8.54 -12.92 6.27
N MET A 429 8.01 -13.91 5.58
CA MET A 429 7.85 -13.84 4.12
C MET A 429 6.82 -12.79 3.72
N VAL A 430 5.69 -12.71 4.41
CA VAL A 430 4.72 -11.61 4.22
C VAL A 430 5.36 -10.25 4.51
N ALA A 431 6.19 -10.15 5.56
CA ALA A 431 6.95 -8.94 5.87
C ALA A 431 7.93 -8.58 4.75
N LEU A 432 8.62 -9.56 4.13
CA LEU A 432 9.47 -9.32 2.96
C LEU A 432 8.68 -8.74 1.78
N PHE A 433 7.46 -9.20 1.53
CA PHE A 433 6.61 -8.57 0.51
C PHE A 433 6.28 -7.10 0.85
N PHE A 434 5.90 -6.79 2.09
CA PHE A 434 5.66 -5.39 2.47
C PHE A 434 6.94 -4.54 2.43
N LEU A 435 8.11 -5.14 2.68
CA LEU A 435 9.39 -4.46 2.52
C LEU A 435 9.71 -4.14 1.05
N SER A 436 9.34 -5.00 0.09
CA SER A 436 9.50 -4.65 -1.34
C SER A 436 8.59 -3.50 -1.73
N VAL A 437 7.35 -3.48 -1.24
CA VAL A 437 6.42 -2.37 -1.49
C VAL A 437 6.91 -1.08 -0.81
N SER A 438 7.41 -1.18 0.42
CA SER A 438 7.98 -0.05 1.18
C SER A 438 9.19 0.55 0.45
N LEU A 439 10.12 -0.30 0.03
CA LEU A 439 11.30 0.11 -0.73
C LEU A 439 10.90 0.77 -2.05
N GLY A 440 10.01 0.12 -2.83
CA GLY A 440 9.53 0.67 -4.09
C GLY A 440 8.87 2.04 -3.91
N THR A 441 7.94 2.16 -2.96
CA THR A 441 7.24 3.42 -2.68
C THR A 441 8.20 4.54 -2.27
N THR A 442 9.24 4.21 -1.49
CA THR A 442 10.29 5.16 -1.11
C THR A 442 11.11 5.60 -2.33
N LEU A 443 11.50 4.64 -3.18
CA LEU A 443 12.21 4.91 -4.42
C LEU A 443 11.38 5.75 -5.39
N ALA A 444 10.05 5.61 -5.41
CA ALA A 444 9.19 6.44 -6.26
C ALA A 444 9.32 7.94 -5.95
N GLY A 445 9.47 8.31 -4.68
CA GLY A 445 9.73 9.70 -4.28
C GLY A 445 11.13 10.18 -4.66
N ILE A 446 12.14 9.34 -4.42
CA ILE A 446 13.54 9.66 -4.79
C ILE A 446 13.66 9.84 -6.31
N LEU A 447 13.07 8.93 -7.08
CA LEU A 447 13.09 8.98 -8.54
C LEU A 447 12.33 10.19 -9.07
N ALA A 448 11.18 10.55 -8.49
CA ALA A 448 10.43 11.73 -8.92
C ALA A 448 11.25 13.04 -8.83
N GLY A 449 12.17 13.15 -7.87
CA GLY A 449 13.09 14.29 -7.78
C GLY A 449 14.14 14.37 -8.91
N LEU A 450 14.26 13.34 -9.75
CA LEU A 450 15.13 13.33 -10.93
C LEU A 450 14.42 13.83 -12.19
N TYR A 451 13.12 14.11 -12.12
CA TYR A 451 12.37 14.64 -13.25
C TYR A 451 12.79 16.09 -13.52
N ASN A 452 13.20 16.36 -14.76
CA ASN A 452 13.52 17.70 -15.23
C ASN A 452 12.52 18.10 -16.33
N PRO A 453 11.68 19.12 -16.11
CA PRO A 453 10.74 19.62 -17.11
C PRO A 453 11.40 20.10 -18.41
N ASP A 454 12.65 20.59 -18.33
CA ASP A 454 13.38 21.11 -19.49
C ASP A 454 14.05 20.00 -20.33
N ASP A 455 14.23 18.81 -19.76
CA ASP A 455 14.84 17.65 -20.41
C ASP A 455 14.22 16.34 -19.88
N GLU A 456 12.99 16.07 -20.32
CA GLU A 456 12.19 14.95 -19.81
C GLU A 456 12.61 13.60 -20.41
N LEU A 457 13.25 13.60 -21.58
CA LEU A 457 13.52 12.39 -22.35
C LEU A 457 14.42 11.39 -21.59
N PRO A 458 15.53 11.81 -20.94
CA PRO A 458 16.34 10.92 -20.09
C PRO A 458 15.55 10.27 -18.97
N TYR A 459 14.59 11.00 -18.38
CA TYR A 459 13.75 10.50 -17.30
C TYR A 459 12.87 9.33 -17.78
N PHE A 460 12.13 9.54 -18.87
CA PHE A 460 11.23 8.53 -19.42
C PHE A 460 11.98 7.33 -20.01
N LEU A 461 13.08 7.56 -20.73
CA LEU A 461 13.91 6.48 -21.26
C LEU A 461 14.59 5.69 -20.13
N GLY A 462 15.09 6.36 -19.11
CA GLY A 462 15.77 5.73 -17.97
C GLY A 462 14.82 4.83 -17.20
N ILE A 463 13.71 5.38 -16.70
CA ILE A 463 12.77 4.64 -15.86
C ILE A 463 12.01 3.58 -16.67
N GLY A 464 11.47 3.97 -17.82
CA GLY A 464 10.76 3.06 -18.71
C GLY A 464 11.67 1.95 -19.23
N GLY A 465 12.88 2.30 -19.69
CA GLY A 465 13.86 1.34 -20.20
C GLY A 465 14.32 0.33 -19.14
N VAL A 466 14.63 0.78 -17.91
CA VAL A 466 14.98 -0.13 -16.81
C VAL A 466 13.85 -1.12 -16.52
N ALA A 467 12.59 -0.67 -16.51
CA ALA A 467 11.45 -1.56 -16.31
C ALA A 467 11.31 -2.61 -17.43
N ILE A 468 11.55 -2.24 -18.69
CA ILE A 468 11.56 -3.17 -19.83
C ILE A 468 12.70 -4.20 -19.68
N VAL A 469 13.90 -3.77 -19.29
CA VAL A 469 15.04 -4.66 -19.06
C VAL A 469 14.74 -5.65 -17.92
N LEU A 470 14.20 -5.17 -16.81
CA LEU A 470 13.80 -6.03 -15.69
C LEU A 470 12.68 -7.01 -16.09
N ALA A 471 11.71 -6.55 -16.90
CA ALA A 471 10.66 -7.41 -17.43
C ALA A 471 11.24 -8.53 -18.31
N ALA A 472 12.15 -8.21 -19.23
CA ALA A 472 12.83 -9.18 -20.09
C ALA A 472 13.67 -10.17 -19.27
N GLY A 473 14.43 -9.68 -18.29
CA GLY A 473 15.19 -10.50 -17.36
C GLY A 473 14.29 -11.47 -16.56
N MET A 474 13.16 -11.00 -16.07
CA MET A 474 12.17 -11.83 -15.37
C MET A 474 11.54 -12.88 -16.29
N ALA A 475 11.21 -12.53 -17.54
CA ALA A 475 10.70 -13.48 -18.53
C ALA A 475 11.73 -14.58 -18.82
N ALA A 476 12.99 -14.20 -19.05
CA ALA A 476 14.08 -15.13 -19.29
C ALA A 476 14.36 -16.03 -18.07
N ALA A 477 14.28 -15.49 -16.85
CA ALA A 477 14.45 -16.25 -15.61
C ALA A 477 13.24 -17.13 -15.24
N SER A 478 12.07 -16.91 -15.85
CA SER A 478 10.82 -17.57 -15.49
C SER A 478 10.90 -19.11 -15.45
N PRO A 479 11.52 -19.82 -16.43
CA PRO A 479 11.67 -21.28 -16.35
C PRO A 479 12.49 -21.74 -15.13
N ALA A 480 13.56 -21.01 -14.80
CA ALA A 480 14.41 -21.32 -13.66
C ALA A 480 13.68 -21.05 -12.32
N ILE A 481 12.97 -19.91 -12.23
CA ILE A 481 12.17 -19.57 -11.04
C ILE A 481 11.09 -20.64 -10.82
N LYS A 482 10.36 -21.05 -11.87
CA LYS A 482 9.34 -22.11 -11.78
C LYS A 482 9.92 -23.44 -11.29
N LYS A 483 11.13 -23.80 -11.74
CA LYS A 483 11.82 -25.00 -11.26
C LYS A 483 12.12 -24.91 -9.75
N LEU A 484 12.53 -23.74 -9.27
CA LEU A 484 12.80 -23.50 -7.85
C LEU A 484 11.51 -23.46 -6.99
N MET A 485 10.39 -23.01 -7.56
CA MET A 485 9.08 -23.01 -6.89
C MET A 485 8.56 -24.44 -6.61
N GLY A 486 9.06 -25.45 -7.32
CA GLY A 486 8.77 -26.86 -7.03
C GLY A 486 7.29 -27.24 -7.15
N GLY A 487 6.61 -26.74 -8.19
CA GLY A 487 5.21 -27.08 -8.49
C GLY A 487 4.17 -26.12 -7.89
N VAL A 488 4.59 -25.18 -7.05
CA VAL A 488 3.74 -24.07 -6.59
C VAL A 488 3.38 -23.17 -7.78
N ARG A 489 2.08 -22.94 -8.03
CA ARG A 489 1.58 -22.08 -9.12
C ARG A 489 0.95 -20.80 -8.59
#